data_AF-A0A2D5QCY0-F1
#
_entry.id   AF-A0A2D5QCY0-F1
#
_cell.length_a   1.000
_cell.length_b   1.000
_cell.length_c   1.000
_cell.angle_alpha   90.00
_cell.angle_beta   90.00
_cell.angle_gamma   90.00
#
_symmetry.space_group_name_H-M   'P 1'
#
loop_
_entity.id
_entity.type
_entity.pdbx_description
1 polymer ?
#
loop_
_entity_poly.entity_id
_entity_poly.type
_entity_poly.pdbx_seq_one_letter_code
_entity_poly.pdbx_strand_id
1 'polypeptide(L)'
;MGGASGILGDGKKAVKIHHLVKAPENTPQSISRRESWDATKPATVYKTPEMLQDGTSCTAATVILRTKGCVWWWKSGCTFCGYFNDVRDDVTANDLFAQWEESKRLTNDFEGCKMVKVYT
;
A
#
# COMPACT_ATOMS: atom_id res chain seq x y z
N MET A 1 -0.79 -33.66 -8.81
CA MET A 1 -0.22 -32.45 -8.18
C MET A 1 1.20 -32.26 -8.73
N GLY A 2 1.34 -31.58 -9.86
CA GLY A 2 2.64 -31.36 -10.52
C GLY A 2 3.25 -30.04 -10.07
N GLY A 3 4.29 -30.10 -9.23
CA GLY A 3 5.09 -28.93 -8.89
C GLY A 3 5.89 -28.50 -10.13
N ALA A 4 5.65 -27.28 -10.60
CA ALA A 4 6.48 -26.69 -11.65
C ALA A 4 7.88 -26.39 -11.07
N SER A 5 8.81 -27.33 -11.25
CA SER A 5 10.24 -27.10 -11.04
C SER A 5 10.77 -26.31 -12.23
N GLY A 6 11.52 -25.24 -11.96
CA GLY A 6 12.16 -24.44 -13.01
C GLY A 6 13.09 -25.31 -13.86
N ILE A 7 13.16 -25.03 -15.16
CA ILE A 7 13.79 -25.87 -16.20
C ILE A 7 15.31 -26.12 -15.98
N LEU A 8 15.93 -25.44 -15.02
CA LEU A 8 17.36 -25.54 -14.66
C LEU A 8 17.62 -25.58 -13.13
N GLY A 9 16.61 -25.83 -12.29
CA GLY A 9 16.71 -25.66 -10.83
C GLY A 9 17.13 -26.90 -10.05
N ASP A 10 17.98 -26.68 -9.05
CA ASP A 10 18.50 -27.55 -7.97
C ASP A 10 17.44 -28.23 -7.06
N GLY A 11 16.26 -28.56 -7.59
CA GLY A 11 15.15 -29.17 -6.85
C GLY A 11 14.43 -28.21 -5.91
N LYS A 12 14.82 -26.93 -5.84
CA LYS A 12 14.13 -25.92 -5.03
C LYS A 12 12.83 -25.49 -5.68
N LYS A 13 11.85 -25.17 -4.83
CA LYS A 13 10.53 -24.67 -5.25
C LYS A 13 10.72 -23.41 -6.11
N ALA A 14 10.03 -23.34 -7.24
CA ALA A 14 10.09 -22.17 -8.11
C ALA A 14 9.76 -20.91 -7.31
N VAL A 15 10.74 -20.02 -7.21
CA VAL A 15 10.60 -18.72 -6.56
C VAL A 15 10.13 -17.74 -7.63
N LYS A 16 9.09 -16.94 -7.34
CA LYS A 16 8.62 -15.93 -8.29
C LYS A 16 9.75 -14.95 -8.62
N ILE A 17 9.84 -14.53 -9.89
CA ILE A 17 10.98 -13.75 -10.41
C ILE A 17 11.24 -12.44 -9.63
N HIS A 18 10.21 -11.82 -9.06
CA HIS A 18 10.33 -10.63 -8.22
C HIS A 18 11.05 -10.87 -6.87
N HIS A 19 11.22 -12.11 -6.42
CA HIS A 19 12.06 -12.43 -5.28
C HIS A 19 13.55 -12.58 -5.67
N LEU A 20 13.84 -12.77 -6.97
CA LEU A 20 15.18 -12.98 -7.51
C LEU A 20 15.78 -11.70 -8.09
N VAL A 21 14.94 -10.86 -8.70
CA VAL A 21 15.29 -9.49 -9.09
C VAL A 21 15.25 -8.67 -7.81
N LYS A 22 16.41 -8.53 -7.16
CA LYS A 22 16.61 -7.66 -5.99
C LYS A 22 16.45 -6.20 -6.41
N ALA A 23 15.22 -5.76 -6.61
CA ALA A 23 14.93 -4.36 -6.64
C ALA A 23 14.99 -3.81 -5.18
N PRO A 24 15.29 -2.51 -4.98
CA PRO A 24 15.61 -1.89 -3.69
C PRO A 24 14.63 -2.19 -2.52
N GLU A 25 13.41 -2.62 -2.83
CA GLU A 25 12.34 -3.02 -1.92
C GLU A 25 12.64 -4.24 -1.04
N ASN A 26 13.52 -5.16 -1.45
CA ASN A 26 13.82 -6.38 -0.68
C ASN A 26 15.13 -6.26 0.10
N THR A 27 15.63 -5.04 0.27
CA THR A 27 16.69 -4.77 1.25
C THR A 27 16.17 -5.10 2.66
N PRO A 28 17.03 -5.59 3.57
CA PRO A 28 16.63 -5.85 4.96
C PRO A 28 15.96 -4.64 5.62
N GLN A 29 16.39 -3.43 5.27
CA GLN A 29 15.82 -2.18 5.76
C GLN A 29 14.38 -1.98 5.27
N SER A 30 14.12 -2.19 3.97
CA SER A 30 12.76 -2.08 3.41
C SER A 30 11.82 -3.18 3.92
N ILE A 31 12.33 -4.39 4.17
CA ILE A 31 11.55 -5.47 4.82
C ILE A 31 11.22 -5.07 6.26
N SER A 32 12.23 -4.71 7.05
CA SER A 32 12.04 -4.29 8.45
C SER A 32 11.06 -3.13 8.56
N ARG A 33 11.15 -2.13 7.66
CA ARG A 33 10.20 -1.01 7.63
C ARG A 33 8.77 -1.49 7.35
N ARG A 34 8.57 -2.38 6.36
CA ARG A 34 7.25 -2.93 6.03
C ARG A 34 6.64 -3.74 7.17
N GLU A 35 7.48 -4.46 7.90
CA GLU A 35 7.05 -5.31 9.01
C GLU A 35 6.91 -4.54 10.34
N SER A 36 7.51 -3.35 10.46
CA SER A 36 7.49 -2.56 11.70
C SER A 36 6.17 -1.87 12.01
N TRP A 37 5.32 -1.64 11.01
CA TRP A 37 4.09 -0.87 11.18
C TRP A 37 2.86 -1.73 11.47
N ASP A 38 1.90 -1.13 12.14
CA ASP A 38 0.60 -1.71 12.49
C ASP A 38 -0.34 -1.67 11.28
N ALA A 39 -0.82 -2.82 10.82
CA ALA A 39 -1.70 -2.92 9.65
C ALA A 39 -3.08 -2.34 9.86
N THR A 40 -3.49 -2.13 11.10
CA THR A 40 -4.77 -1.49 11.41
C THR A 40 -4.72 0.03 11.24
N LYS A 41 -3.53 0.61 11.00
CA LYS A 41 -3.33 2.06 10.84
C LYS A 41 -3.03 2.43 9.39
N PRO A 42 -3.63 3.53 8.87
CA PRO A 42 -3.34 3.99 7.52
C PRO A 42 -1.87 4.41 7.39
N ALA A 43 -1.36 4.46 6.16
CA ALA A 43 0.00 4.92 5.90
C ALA A 43 0.17 6.39 6.26
N THR A 44 -0.80 7.22 5.86
CA THR A 44 -0.91 8.62 6.25
C THR A 44 -2.32 9.13 5.99
N VAL A 45 -2.72 10.15 6.74
CA VAL A 45 -3.97 10.88 6.58
C VAL A 45 -3.68 12.36 6.75
N TYR A 46 -4.09 13.19 5.79
CA TYR A 46 -3.87 14.64 5.84
C TYR A 46 -4.94 15.38 5.04
N LYS A 47 -5.15 16.67 5.37
CA LYS A 47 -6.08 17.56 4.65
C LYS A 47 -5.29 18.46 3.69
N THR A 48 -5.79 18.67 2.48
CA THR A 48 -5.21 19.56 1.47
C THR A 48 -6.25 20.52 0.92
N PRO A 49 -5.86 21.75 0.51
CA PRO A 49 -6.71 22.59 -0.32
C PRO A 49 -6.81 21.98 -1.73
N GLU A 50 -7.99 22.04 -2.31
CA GLU A 50 -8.33 21.50 -3.63
C GLU A 50 -9.31 22.42 -4.35
N MET A 51 -9.46 22.25 -5.66
CA MET A 51 -10.50 22.95 -6.43
C MET A 51 -11.52 21.96 -6.97
N LEU A 52 -12.80 22.33 -6.84
CA LEU A 52 -13.89 21.64 -7.50
C LEU A 52 -13.88 21.96 -9.01
N GLN A 53 -14.63 21.18 -9.79
CA GLN A 53 -14.69 21.32 -11.25
C GLN A 53 -15.22 22.70 -11.69
N ASP A 54 -16.01 23.37 -10.86
CA ASP A 54 -16.53 24.72 -11.08
C ASP A 54 -15.54 25.84 -10.69
N GLY A 55 -14.34 25.48 -10.21
CA GLY A 55 -13.31 26.42 -9.75
C GLY A 55 -13.44 26.83 -8.28
N THR A 56 -14.45 26.33 -7.55
CA THR A 56 -14.61 26.63 -6.12
C THR A 56 -13.51 25.96 -5.29
N SER A 57 -12.83 26.73 -4.43
CA SER A 57 -11.85 26.20 -3.48
C SER A 57 -12.55 25.39 -2.39
N CYS A 58 -11.95 24.25 -2.03
CA CYS A 58 -12.45 23.36 -0.99
C CYS A 58 -11.30 22.68 -0.24
N THR A 59 -11.62 22.03 0.87
CA THR A 59 -10.69 21.14 1.57
C THR A 59 -11.02 19.70 1.18
N ALA A 60 -9.98 18.92 0.89
CA ALA A 60 -10.08 17.48 0.70
C ALA A 60 -9.28 16.73 1.78
N ALA A 61 -9.79 15.59 2.22
CA ALA A 61 -9.00 14.64 3.00
C ALA A 61 -8.32 13.67 2.03
N THR A 62 -7.02 13.45 2.22
CA THR A 62 -6.27 12.39 1.56
C THR A 62 -6.00 11.28 2.56
N VAL A 63 -6.39 10.06 2.20
CA VAL A 63 -6.22 8.84 2.98
C VAL A 63 -5.39 7.86 2.15
N ILE A 64 -4.22 7.47 2.64
CA ILE A 64 -3.39 6.44 2.02
C ILE A 64 -3.49 5.19 2.89
N LEU A 65 -4.16 4.16 2.38
CA LEU A 65 -4.29 2.89 3.07
C LEU A 65 -3.06 2.02 2.82
N ARG A 66 -2.73 1.14 3.76
CA ARG A 66 -1.72 0.08 3.64
C ARG A 66 -2.41 -1.17 3.13
N THR A 67 -2.00 -1.66 1.97
CA THR A 67 -2.62 -2.80 1.28
C THR A 67 -1.57 -3.87 0.97
N LYS A 68 -2.00 -4.92 0.26
CA LYS A 68 -1.09 -5.92 -0.31
C LYS A 68 -0.28 -5.39 -1.51
N GLY A 69 -0.50 -4.15 -1.92
CA GLY A 69 0.15 -3.54 -3.06
C GLY A 69 -0.57 -3.78 -4.38
N CYS A 70 -0.28 -2.90 -5.35
CA CYS A 70 -0.89 -2.92 -6.68
C CYS A 70 -0.34 -4.05 -7.57
N VAL A 71 -0.97 -4.29 -8.71
CA VAL A 71 -0.53 -5.34 -9.65
C VAL A 71 0.93 -5.17 -10.09
N TRP A 72 1.42 -3.94 -10.18
CA TRP A 72 2.79 -3.64 -10.58
C TRP A 72 3.81 -3.93 -9.48
N TRP A 73 3.43 -3.77 -8.21
CA TRP A 73 4.22 -4.29 -7.10
C TRP A 73 4.45 -5.80 -7.27
N TRP A 74 3.38 -6.55 -7.53
CA TRP A 74 3.44 -8.01 -7.67
C TRP A 74 4.14 -8.52 -8.93
N LYS A 75 4.04 -7.79 -10.04
CA LYS A 75 4.57 -8.24 -11.34
C LYS A 75 5.98 -7.74 -11.63
N SER A 76 6.31 -6.50 -11.24
CA SER A 76 7.50 -5.82 -11.75
C SER A 76 8.25 -4.98 -10.71
N GLY A 77 7.84 -4.97 -9.44
CA GLY A 77 8.54 -4.21 -8.39
C GLY A 77 8.51 -2.70 -8.64
N CYS A 78 7.32 -2.12 -8.84
CA CYS A 78 7.20 -0.69 -9.14
C CYS A 78 7.73 0.20 -8.00
N THR A 79 8.75 1.01 -8.28
CA THR A 79 9.33 1.99 -7.35
C THR A 79 8.81 3.41 -7.56
N PHE A 80 8.00 3.65 -8.60
CA PHE A 80 7.60 4.98 -9.07
C PHE A 80 6.86 5.80 -7.99
N CYS A 81 5.94 5.18 -7.26
CA CYS A 81 5.14 5.88 -6.24
C CYS A 81 5.72 5.79 -4.82
N GLY A 82 6.84 5.09 -4.59
CA GLY A 82 7.42 4.88 -3.25
C GLY A 82 6.58 4.03 -2.28
N TYR A 83 5.31 3.77 -2.61
CA TYR A 83 4.33 3.04 -1.81
C TYR A 83 4.73 1.58 -1.52
N PHE A 84 5.70 1.03 -2.25
CA PHE A 84 6.26 -0.30 -1.97
C PHE A 84 6.83 -0.44 -0.55
N ASN A 85 7.11 0.65 0.18
CA ASN A 85 7.51 0.58 1.59
C ASN A 85 6.33 0.42 2.56
N ASP A 86 5.11 0.59 2.06
CA ASP A 86 3.88 0.62 2.82
C ASP A 86 2.93 -0.54 2.47
N VAL A 87 3.42 -1.52 1.70
CA VAL A 87 2.70 -2.76 1.35
C VAL A 87 3.12 -3.95 2.22
N ARG A 88 2.18 -4.85 2.53
CA ARG A 88 2.44 -6.09 3.29
C ARG A 88 1.46 -7.19 2.90
N ASP A 89 1.95 -8.42 2.76
CA ASP A 89 1.22 -9.53 2.12
C ASP A 89 0.07 -10.09 2.96
N ASP A 90 0.15 -9.90 4.28
CA ASP A 90 -0.77 -10.39 5.31
C ASP A 90 -1.87 -9.36 5.70
N VAL A 91 -1.90 -8.17 5.08
CA VAL A 91 -3.00 -7.20 5.29
C VAL A 91 -4.35 -7.85 4.94
N THR A 92 -5.29 -7.80 5.86
CA THR A 92 -6.63 -8.38 5.71
C THR A 92 -7.69 -7.33 5.39
N ALA A 93 -8.89 -7.77 5.02
CA ALA A 93 -10.03 -6.86 4.85
C ALA A 93 -10.40 -6.15 6.17
N ASN A 94 -10.31 -6.84 7.31
CA ASN A 94 -10.58 -6.26 8.62
C ASN A 94 -9.58 -5.14 8.95
N ASP A 95 -8.32 -5.31 8.57
CA ASP A 95 -7.31 -4.26 8.72
C ASP A 95 -7.69 -3.02 7.90
N LEU A 96 -8.14 -3.19 6.65
CA LEU A 96 -8.58 -2.06 5.81
C LEU A 96 -9.78 -1.32 6.42
N PHE A 97 -10.75 -2.04 7.00
CA PHE A 97 -11.85 -1.40 7.73
C PHE A 97 -11.35 -0.65 8.97
N ALA A 98 -10.42 -1.23 9.73
CA ALA A 98 -9.81 -0.56 10.88
C ALA A 98 -9.05 0.72 10.47
N GLN A 99 -8.31 0.67 9.36
CA GLN A 99 -7.60 1.83 8.81
C GLN A 99 -8.57 2.94 8.40
N TRP A 100 -9.73 2.59 7.84
CA TRP A 100 -10.76 3.54 7.48
C TRP A 100 -11.37 4.22 8.71
N GLU A 101 -11.70 3.46 9.75
CA GLU A 101 -12.23 4.01 11.00
C GLU A 101 -11.20 4.90 11.70
N GLU A 102 -9.92 4.53 11.69
CA GLU A 102 -8.85 5.39 12.19
C GLU A 102 -8.72 6.69 11.36
N SER A 103 -8.90 6.61 10.04
CA SER A 103 -8.90 7.79 9.16
C SER A 103 -10.05 8.74 9.46
N LYS A 104 -11.25 8.22 9.74
CA LYS A 104 -12.39 9.01 10.21
C LYS A 104 -12.07 9.67 11.55
N ARG A 105 -11.52 8.91 12.51
CA ARG A 105 -11.13 9.46 13.81
C ARG A 105 -10.11 10.61 13.69
N LEU A 106 -9.10 10.45 12.86
CA LEU A 106 -8.04 11.45 12.64
C LEU A 106 -8.55 12.73 11.94
N THR A 107 -9.68 12.65 11.23
CA THR A 107 -10.21 13.77 10.43
C THR A 107 -11.47 14.41 11.02
N ASN A 108 -11.91 13.93 12.20
CA ASN A 108 -13.22 14.20 12.78
C ASN A 108 -14.36 13.85 11.81
N ASP A 109 -14.40 12.59 11.39
CA ASP A 109 -15.36 12.05 10.40
C ASP A 109 -15.40 12.87 9.10
N PHE A 110 -14.21 13.27 8.63
CA PHE A 110 -14.03 14.14 7.45
C PHE A 110 -14.75 15.48 7.50
N GLU A 111 -15.08 15.99 8.70
CA GLU A 111 -15.75 17.27 8.86
C GLU A 111 -14.99 18.40 8.12
N GLY A 112 -15.77 19.21 7.41
CA GLY A 112 -15.26 20.32 6.59
C GLY A 112 -14.59 19.91 5.28
N CYS A 113 -14.45 18.61 5.00
CA CYS A 113 -13.91 18.11 3.74
C CYS A 113 -15.04 17.92 2.73
N LYS A 114 -14.91 18.51 1.53
CA LYS A 114 -15.88 18.32 0.43
C LYS A 114 -15.57 17.08 -0.41
N MET A 115 -14.38 16.52 -0.25
CA MET A 115 -13.87 15.39 -1.01
C MET A 115 -12.99 14.52 -0.11
N VAL A 116 -13.02 13.22 -0.34
CA VAL A 116 -12.09 12.26 0.25
C VAL A 116 -11.39 11.52 -0.88
N LYS A 117 -10.06 11.63 -0.95
CA LYS A 117 -9.20 10.93 -1.91
C LYS A 117 -8.59 9.71 -1.21
N VAL A 118 -8.86 8.53 -1.73
CA VAL A 118 -8.36 7.26 -1.17
C VAL A 118 -7.31 6.66 -2.11
N TYR A 119 -6.14 6.36 -1.57
CA TYR A 119 -5.02 5.73 -2.29
C TYR A 119 -4.65 4.38 -1.67
N THR A 120 -4.24 3.42 -2.51
CA THR A 120 -3.99 2.01 -2.17
C THR A 120 -2.86 1.39 -2.97
#